data_AF-A0A7Y2F0P1-F1
#
_entry.id   AF-A0A7Y2F0P1-F1
#
_cell.length_a   1.000
_cell.length_b   1.000
_cell.length_c   1.000
_cell.angle_alpha   90.00
_cell.angle_beta   90.00
_cell.angle_gamma   90.00
#
_symmetry.space_group_name_H-M   'P 1'
#
loop_
_entity.id
_entity.type
_entity.pdbx_description
1 polymer ?
#
loop_
_entity_poly.entity_id
_entity_poly.type
_entity_poly.pdbx_seq_one_letter_code
_entity_poly.pdbx_strand_id
1 'polypeptide(L)'
;MCSLDALAVGPVFGVEAVVYSMCAVTGAPIRIADGAQARGEILVGIHFEGPSSCAAVSLCREMVFLAGDEAASSWQNVNAGARDLFDLGDAIELAERFFSPVVG
;
A
#
# COMPACT_ATOMS: atom_id res chain seq x y z
N MET A 1 5.04 10.37 0.83
CA MET A 1 5.10 9.13 1.61
C MET A 1 3.75 8.44 1.45
N CYS A 2 3.75 7.19 0.99
CA CYS A 2 2.58 6.43 0.55
C CYS A 2 2.39 5.12 1.34
N SER A 3 1.41 4.30 0.96
CA SER A 3 1.19 2.99 1.59
C SER A 3 2.42 2.08 1.50
N LEU A 4 3.11 2.04 0.35
CA LEU A 4 4.28 1.19 0.14
C LEU A 4 5.47 1.60 1.02
N ASP A 5 5.74 2.91 1.15
CA ASP A 5 6.80 3.43 2.03
C ASP A 5 6.54 3.01 3.49
N ALA A 6 5.28 3.09 3.93
CA ALA A 6 4.88 2.75 5.29
C ALA A 6 5.04 1.26 5.58
N LEU A 7 4.75 0.40 4.61
CA LEU A 7 4.93 -1.05 4.72
C LEU A 7 6.40 -1.49 4.68
N ALA A 8 7.28 -0.69 4.09
CA ALA A 8 8.71 -1.02 4.00
C ALA A 8 9.45 -0.87 5.34
N VAL A 9 9.01 0.03 6.23
CA VAL A 9 9.79 0.42 7.43
C VAL A 9 10.12 -0.78 8.33
N GLY A 10 9.11 -1.58 8.68
CA GLY A 10 9.29 -2.75 9.54
C GLY A 10 10.29 -3.77 8.97
N PRO A 11 10.00 -4.37 7.80
CA PRO A 11 10.83 -5.41 7.21
C PRO A 11 12.22 -4.93 6.80
N VAL A 12 12.35 -3.72 6.22
CA VAL A 12 13.65 -3.22 5.74
C VAL A 12 14.62 -2.93 6.90
N PHE A 13 14.13 -2.39 8.01
CA PHE A 13 14.99 -2.01 9.14
C PHE A 13 14.99 -3.04 10.28
N GLY A 14 14.20 -4.11 10.18
CA GLY A 14 14.07 -5.13 11.22
C GLY A 14 13.53 -4.57 12.54
N VAL A 15 12.61 -3.61 12.48
CA VAL A 15 11.99 -2.95 13.64
C VAL A 15 10.50 -3.25 13.68
N GLU A 16 9.90 -3.24 14.87
CA GLU A 16 8.45 -3.28 14.98
C GLU A 16 7.85 -1.94 14.54
N ALA A 17 7.01 -1.96 13.51
CA ALA A 17 6.30 -0.79 13.02
C ALA A 17 4.78 -0.95 13.18
N VAL A 18 4.10 0.17 13.46
CA VAL A 18 2.65 0.26 13.40
C VAL A 18 2.27 1.38 12.44
N VAL A 19 1.54 1.02 11.38
CA VAL A 19 1.02 1.96 10.39
C VAL A 19 -0.40 2.34 10.77
N TYR A 20 -0.64 3.64 10.92
CA TYR A 20 -1.98 4.21 11.04
C TYR A 20 -2.32 4.97 9.75
N SER A 21 -3.47 4.66 9.17
CA SER A 21 -3.93 5.28 7.92
C SER A 21 -5.46 5.32 7.85
N MET A 22 -5.99 5.66 6.68
CA MET A 22 -7.41 5.64 6.38
C MET A 22 -7.64 4.94 5.03
N CYS A 23 -8.76 4.24 4.90
CA CYS A 23 -9.20 3.69 3.63
C CYS A 23 -9.42 4.83 2.62
N ALA A 24 -8.81 4.72 1.44
CA ALA A 24 -8.92 5.76 0.42
C ALA A 24 -10.33 5.92 -0.18
N VAL A 25 -11.20 4.93 -0.03
CA VAL A 25 -12.59 4.96 -0.52
C VAL A 25 -13.55 5.41 0.57
N THR A 26 -13.51 4.77 1.74
CA THR A 26 -14.52 4.97 2.80
C THR A 26 -14.09 5.96 3.88
N GLY A 27 -12.80 6.26 3.98
CA GLY A 27 -12.23 7.03 5.09
C GLY A 27 -12.16 6.26 6.42
N ALA A 28 -12.54 4.98 6.45
CA ALA A 28 -12.47 4.16 7.66
C ALA A 28 -11.02 4.04 8.18
N PRO A 29 -10.78 4.09 9.49
CA PRO A 29 -9.43 3.99 10.05
C PRO A 29 -8.82 2.62 9.75
N ILE A 30 -7.55 2.62 9.35
CA ILE A 30 -6.76 1.43 9.11
C ILE A 30 -5.58 1.43 10.07
N ARG A 31 -5.36 0.29 10.74
CA ARG A 31 -4.21 0.06 11.60
C ARG A 31 -3.56 -1.26 11.21
N ILE A 32 -2.29 -1.22 10.85
CA ILE A 32 -1.48 -2.39 10.51
C ILE A 32 -0.36 -2.48 11.54
N ALA A 33 -0.26 -3.61 12.24
CA ALA A 33 0.85 -3.91 13.14
C ALA A 33 1.57 -5.16 12.63
N ASP A 34 2.89 -5.20 12.77
CA ASP A 34 3.69 -6.35 12.38
C ASP A 34 3.18 -7.65 13.02
N GLY A 35 3.16 -8.74 12.23
CA GLY A 35 3.17 -10.11 12.75
C GLY A 35 1.93 -10.97 12.47
N ALA A 36 0.70 -10.46 12.49
CA ALA A 36 -0.49 -11.24 12.13
C ALA A 36 -1.77 -10.39 12.19
N GLN A 37 -2.77 -10.77 11.38
CA GLN A 37 -4.20 -10.43 11.52
C GLN A 37 -4.76 -9.23 10.75
N ALA A 38 -4.24 -8.92 9.56
CA ALA A 38 -5.04 -8.20 8.57
C ALA A 38 -5.20 -8.97 7.25
N ARG A 39 -4.90 -10.29 7.26
CA ARG A 39 -5.12 -11.17 6.10
C ARG A 39 -6.62 -11.19 5.76
N GLY A 40 -6.99 -10.52 4.67
CA GLY A 40 -8.34 -10.48 4.13
C GLY A 40 -9.17 -9.23 4.45
N GLU A 41 -8.69 -8.33 5.32
CA GLU A 41 -9.42 -7.10 5.67
C GLU A 41 -8.83 -5.84 5.02
N ILE A 42 -7.55 -5.88 4.64
CA ILE A 42 -6.86 -4.73 4.09
C ILE A 42 -6.17 -5.13 2.78
N LEU A 43 -6.47 -4.39 1.72
CA LEU A 43 -5.79 -4.49 0.44
C LEU A 43 -4.97 -3.23 0.17
N VAL A 44 -3.95 -3.37 -0.67
CA VAL A 44 -3.15 -2.25 -1.17
C VAL A 44 -3.42 -2.08 -2.65
N GLY A 45 -3.87 -0.89 -3.04
CA GLY A 45 -4.04 -0.52 -4.43
C GLY A 45 -2.83 0.23 -4.95
N ILE A 46 -2.33 -0.14 -6.13
CA ILE A 46 -1.27 0.59 -6.85
C ILE A 46 -1.81 1.01 -8.21
N HIS A 47 -1.78 2.31 -8.49
CA HIS A 47 -2.11 2.87 -9.80
C HIS A 47 -0.81 3.09 -10.58
N PHE A 48 -0.65 2.42 -11.71
CA PHE A 48 0.50 2.52 -12.60
C PHE A 48 0.20 3.46 -13.79
N GLU A 49 -0.10 4.74 -13.53
CA GLU A 49 -0.08 5.74 -14.60
C GLU A 49 1.30 6.43 -14.63
N GLY A 50 1.81 6.68 -15.84
CA GLY A 50 3.20 7.11 -16.03
C GLY A 50 3.55 8.34 -15.16
N PRO A 51 4.71 8.36 -14.50
CA PRO A 51 5.05 9.40 -13.52
C PRO A 51 5.05 10.77 -14.20
N SER A 52 4.10 11.63 -13.81
CA SER A 52 4.21 13.06 -14.11
C SER A 52 5.31 13.64 -13.21
N SER A 53 6.41 14.08 -13.85
CA SER A 53 7.59 14.87 -13.42
C SER A 53 8.27 14.70 -12.04
N CYS A 54 7.65 14.15 -10.99
CA CYS A 54 8.25 13.97 -9.65
C CYS A 54 7.65 12.77 -8.91
N ALA A 55 8.42 11.70 -8.70
CA ALA A 55 7.98 10.45 -8.06
C ALA A 55 7.34 10.63 -6.67
N ALA A 56 7.84 11.56 -5.84
CA ALA A 56 7.26 11.82 -4.52
C ALA A 56 5.88 12.52 -4.58
N VAL A 57 5.55 13.14 -5.72
CA VAL A 57 4.31 13.92 -5.91
C VAL A 57 3.32 13.18 -6.84
N SER A 58 3.79 12.38 -7.80
CA SER A 58 2.96 11.57 -8.70
C SER A 58 2.80 10.12 -8.21
N LEU A 59 3.87 9.35 -8.08
CA LEU A 59 3.79 7.92 -7.69
C LEU A 59 3.26 7.70 -6.25
N CYS A 60 3.61 8.57 -5.29
CA CYS A 60 3.10 8.42 -3.92
C CYS A 60 1.59 8.67 -3.77
N ARG A 61 0.93 9.32 -4.74
CA ARG A 61 -0.54 9.55 -4.70
C ARG A 61 -1.32 8.37 -5.27
N GLU A 62 -0.61 7.38 -5.81
CA GLU A 62 -1.17 6.28 -6.57
C GLU A 62 -1.20 4.96 -5.77
N MET A 63 -0.62 4.96 -4.57
CA MET A 63 -0.55 3.79 -3.69
C MET A 63 -1.38 4.02 -2.43
N VAL A 64 -2.41 3.20 -2.22
CA VAL A 64 -3.44 3.42 -1.19
C VAL A 64 -3.78 2.17 -0.38
N PHE A 65 -4.31 2.34 0.83
CA PHE A 65 -4.93 1.27 1.62
C PHE A 65 -6.45 1.22 1.40
N LEU A 66 -7.00 0.00 1.35
CA LEU A 66 -8.41 -0.28 1.05
C LEU A 66 -8.96 -1.24 2.12
N ALA A 67 -10.09 -0.89 2.73
CA ALA A 67 -10.72 -1.69 3.77
C ALA A 67 -11.68 -2.71 3.14
N GLY A 68 -11.16 -3.90 2.86
CA GLY A 68 -11.89 -5.04 2.32
C GLY A 68 -12.22 -4.96 0.83
N ASP A 69 -12.81 -6.04 0.33
CA ASP A 69 -13.04 -6.30 -1.09
C ASP A 69 -13.99 -5.30 -1.76
N GLU A 70 -14.98 -4.78 -1.02
CA GLU A 70 -15.93 -3.79 -1.56
C GLU A 70 -15.22 -2.48 -1.90
N ALA A 71 -14.44 -1.96 -0.95
CA ALA A 71 -13.62 -0.77 -1.16
C ALA A 71 -12.59 -1.00 -2.27
N ALA A 72 -11.97 -2.19 -2.30
CA ALA A 72 -10.98 -2.53 -3.31
C ALA A 72 -11.57 -2.59 -4.72
N SER A 73 -12.73 -3.25 -4.87
CA SER A 73 -13.46 -3.34 -6.13
C SER A 73 -13.93 -1.97 -6.61
N SER A 74 -14.50 -1.16 -5.70
CA SER A 74 -14.92 0.21 -6.01
C SER A 74 -13.74 1.06 -6.47
N TRP A 75 -12.57 0.89 -5.86
CA TRP A 75 -11.37 1.63 -6.25
C TRP A 75 -10.83 1.15 -7.61
N GLN A 76 -10.75 -0.16 -7.85
CA GLN A 76 -10.19 -0.70 -9.09
C GLN A 76 -11.07 -0.35 -10.30
N ASN A 77 -12.40 -0.42 -10.17
CA ASN A 77 -13.34 -0.19 -11.28
C ASN A 77 -13.28 1.22 -11.90
N VAL A 78 -12.71 2.20 -11.20
CA VAL A 78 -12.53 3.56 -11.76
C VAL A 78 -11.51 3.58 -12.90
N ASN A 79 -10.46 2.75 -12.84
CA ASN A 79 -9.46 2.62 -13.90
C ASN A 79 -8.81 1.22 -13.86
N ALA A 80 -9.58 0.19 -14.18
CA ALA A 80 -9.16 -1.20 -14.01
C ALA A 80 -7.93 -1.60 -14.85
N GLY A 81 -7.64 -0.87 -15.93
CA GLY A 81 -6.48 -1.14 -16.80
C GLY A 81 -5.15 -0.57 -16.28
N ALA A 82 -5.19 0.29 -15.26
CA ALA A 82 -4.01 0.94 -14.67
C ALA A 82 -3.90 0.70 -13.16
N ARG A 83 -4.78 -0.12 -12.57
CA ARG A 83 -4.88 -0.32 -11.12
C ARG A 83 -4.79 -1.79 -10.76
N ASP A 84 -3.76 -2.12 -10.01
CA ASP A 84 -3.58 -3.44 -9.44
C ASP A 84 -3.89 -3.44 -7.93
N LEU A 85 -4.36 -4.59 -7.46
CA LEU A 85 -4.66 -4.85 -6.07
C LEU A 85 -3.74 -5.95 -5.56
N PHE A 86 -3.19 -5.72 -4.37
CA PHE A 86 -2.34 -6.67 -3.65
C PHE A 86 -3.00 -6.96 -2.31
N ASP A 87 -2.91 -8.21 -1.86
CA ASP A 87 -3.16 -8.48 -0.46
C ASP A 87 -2.05 -7.83 0.39
N LEU A 88 -2.31 -7.65 1.69
CA LEU A 88 -1.35 -6.99 2.57
C LEU A 88 0.00 -7.73 2.64
N GLY A 89 0.02 -9.06 2.53
CA GLY A 89 1.25 -9.84 2.59
C GLY A 89 2.12 -9.62 1.36
N ASP A 90 1.51 -9.73 0.19
CA ASP A 90 2.14 -9.47 -1.11
C ASP A 90 2.66 -8.02 -1.18
N ALA A 91 1.90 -7.07 -0.65
CA ALA A 91 2.30 -5.67 -0.60
C ALA A 91 3.50 -5.40 0.33
N ILE A 92 3.58 -6.09 1.47
CA ILE A 92 4.73 -6.02 2.38
C ILE A 92 5.98 -6.61 1.70
N GLU A 93 5.85 -7.79 1.08
CA GLU A 93 6.96 -8.42 0.36
C GLU A 93 7.44 -7.55 -0.81
N LEU A 94 6.51 -6.96 -1.56
CA LEU A 94 6.82 -6.00 -2.62
C LEU A 94 7.57 -4.79 -2.06
N ALA A 95 7.10 -4.21 -0.95
CA ALA A 95 7.71 -3.04 -0.31
C ALA A 95 9.14 -3.35 0.15
N GLU A 96 9.34 -4.47 0.84
CA GLU A 96 10.67 -4.92 1.27
C GLU A 96 11.61 -5.06 0.06
N ARG A 97 11.23 -5.85 -0.95
CA ARG A 97 12.06 -6.07 -2.14
C ARG A 97 12.35 -4.79 -2.93
N PHE A 98 11.41 -3.84 -2.95
CA PHE A 98 11.59 -2.57 -3.62
C PHE A 98 12.65 -1.68 -2.94
N PHE A 99 12.67 -1.67 -1.60
CA PHE A 99 13.52 -0.78 -0.83
C PHE A 99 14.84 -1.41 -0.33
N SER A 100 14.94 -2.73 -0.17
CA SER A 100 16.19 -3.38 0.27
C SER A 100 17.41 -2.96 -0.58
N PRO A 101 17.35 -2.92 -1.93
CA PRO A 101 18.53 -2.57 -2.74
C PRO A 101 19.07 -1.15 -2.56
N VAL A 102 18.29 -0.23 -1.98
CA VAL A 102 18.68 1.17 -1.77
C VAL A 102 19.04 1.49 -0.32
N VAL A 103 18.64 0.64 0.63
CA VAL A 103 18.91 0.83 2.06
C VAL A 103 20.12 0.02 2.55
N GLY A 104 20.52 -1.06 1.85
CA GLY A 104 21.74 -1.80 2.15
C GLY A 104 21.82 -3.16 1.49
#